data_AF-X6FSY0-F1
#
_entry.id   AF-X6FSY0-F1
#
_cell.length_a   1.000
_cell.length_b   1.000
_cell.length_c   1.000
_cell.angle_alpha   90.00
_cell.angle_beta   90.00
_cell.angle_gamma   90.00
#
_symmetry.space_group_name_H-M   'P 1'
#
loop_
_entity.id
_entity.type
_entity.pdbx_description
1 polymer ?
#
loop_
_entity_poly.entity_id
_entity_poly.type
_entity_poly.pdbx_seq_one_letter_code
_entity_poly.pdbx_strand_id
1 'polypeptide(L)'
;MKELRLRSISTIEAANAYAAEFAADFNARFGNEPRNPKDMHRPLANHENLDGAMCRKEFRTLSQALTLRYDKVLFILDPSPFAKSLAGKKARPEIVENKRLDEALAMVAEMQAGRELTRSQDNGYVKRGAK
;
A
#
# COMPACT_ATOMS: atom_id res chain seq x y z
N MET A 1 28.75 3.31 9.02
CA MET A 1 28.28 3.49 10.41
C MET A 1 26.91 2.86 10.58
N LYS A 2 26.54 2.42 11.79
CA LYS A 2 25.21 1.85 12.12
C LYS A 2 24.50 2.73 13.17
N GLU A 3 24.09 3.92 12.76
CA GLU A 3 23.45 4.95 13.62
C GLU A 3 22.22 4.44 14.38
N LEU A 4 21.36 3.68 13.70
CA LEU A 4 20.17 3.08 14.32
C LEU A 4 20.53 2.12 15.45
N ARG A 5 21.63 1.36 15.29
CA ARG A 5 22.07 0.38 16.30
C ARG A 5 22.64 1.07 17.55
N LEU A 6 23.32 2.19 17.39
CA LEU A 6 23.85 2.97 18.51
C LEU A 6 22.74 3.53 19.39
N ARG A 7 21.60 3.86 18.78
CA ARG A 7 20.40 4.35 19.46
C ARG A 7 19.40 3.26 19.83
N SER A 8 19.78 1.99 19.67
CA SER A 8 18.91 0.82 19.92
C SER A 8 17.56 0.90 19.20
N ILE A 9 17.51 1.52 18.01
CA ILE A 9 16.31 1.61 17.18
C ILE A 9 16.13 0.32 16.40
N SER A 10 14.96 -0.32 16.56
CA SER A 10 14.63 -1.60 15.89
C SER A 10 13.27 -1.60 15.19
N THR A 11 12.57 -0.46 15.15
CA THR A 11 11.23 -0.33 14.54
C THR A 11 11.26 0.73 13.43
N ILE A 12 10.40 0.58 12.41
CA ILE A 12 10.32 1.51 11.28
C ILE A 12 9.87 2.90 11.76
N GLU A 13 8.91 2.93 12.69
CA GLU A 13 8.33 4.15 13.25
C GLU A 13 9.40 5.00 13.94
N ALA A 14 10.17 4.38 14.85
CA ALA A 14 11.27 5.06 15.52
C ALA A 14 12.41 5.47 14.56
N ALA A 15 12.69 4.68 13.52
CA ALA A 15 13.67 5.06 12.51
C ALA A 15 13.23 6.29 11.70
N ASN A 16 11.95 6.37 11.32
CA ASN A 16 11.39 7.51 10.62
C ASN A 16 11.41 8.77 11.50
N ALA A 17 11.09 8.64 12.80
CA ALA A 17 11.19 9.75 13.75
C ALA A 17 12.63 10.28 13.87
N TYR A 18 13.63 9.38 13.81
CA TYR A 18 15.04 9.75 13.89
C TYR A 18 15.62 10.38 12.61
N ALA A 19 14.99 10.17 11.45
CA ALA A 19 15.56 10.55 10.16
C ALA A 19 15.91 12.05 10.04
N ALA A 20 15.05 12.93 10.58
CA ALA A 20 15.27 14.38 10.55
C ALA A 20 16.47 14.81 11.41
N GLU A 21 16.60 14.22 12.61
CA GLU A 21 17.73 14.48 13.51
C GLU A 21 19.04 13.99 12.89
N PHE A 22 19.04 12.78 12.33
CA PHE A 22 20.20 12.23 11.63
C PHE A 22 20.65 13.12 10.47
N ALA A 23 19.70 13.59 9.63
CA ALA A 23 20.03 14.45 8.51
C ALA A 23 20.67 15.76 8.97
N ALA A 24 20.20 16.34 10.08
CA ALA A 24 20.79 17.55 10.65
C ALA A 24 22.22 17.32 11.15
N ASP A 25 22.46 16.28 11.97
CA ASP A 25 23.81 15.94 12.46
C ASP A 25 24.76 15.61 11.31
N PHE A 26 24.29 14.81 10.35
CA PHE A 26 25.09 14.41 9.21
C PHE A 26 25.49 15.61 8.34
N ASN A 27 24.54 16.49 8.03
CA ASN A 27 24.83 17.70 7.24
C ASN A 27 25.70 18.70 8.00
N ALA A 28 25.63 18.75 9.34
CA ALA A 28 26.54 19.60 10.12
C ALA A 28 28.00 19.12 10.02
N ARG A 29 28.22 17.80 9.91
CA ARG A 29 29.57 17.20 9.87
C ARG A 29 30.13 17.06 8.46
N PHE A 30 29.27 16.82 7.48
CA PHE A 30 29.65 16.43 6.12
C PHE A 30 28.94 17.22 5.02
N GLY A 31 28.03 18.13 5.39
CA GLY A 31 27.34 18.98 4.43
C GLY A 31 28.32 19.95 3.79
N ASN A 32 28.25 20.05 2.47
CA ASN A 32 28.97 21.06 1.72
C ASN A 32 27.98 22.14 1.27
N GLU A 33 28.42 23.39 1.35
CA GLU A 33 27.62 24.48 0.83
C GLU A 33 27.41 24.32 -0.68
N PRO A 34 26.20 24.62 -1.17
CA PRO A 34 25.95 24.58 -2.59
C PRO A 34 26.79 25.66 -3.28
N ARG A 35 27.44 25.29 -4.39
CA ARG A 35 28.22 26.24 -5.21
C ARG A 35 27.39 27.45 -5.67
N ASN A 36 26.09 27.27 -5.80
CA ASN A 36 25.12 28.32 -6.11
C ASN A 36 23.94 28.21 -5.14
N PRO A 37 23.62 29.25 -4.36
CA PRO A 37 22.53 29.22 -3.39
C PRO A 37 21.14 29.33 -4.03
N LYS A 38 21.07 29.56 -5.36
CA LYS A 38 19.80 29.62 -6.07
C LYS A 38 19.11 28.26 -6.05
N ASP A 39 17.88 28.25 -5.54
CA ASP A 39 17.01 27.09 -5.66
C ASP A 39 16.69 26.81 -7.14
N MET A 40 17.16 25.66 -7.61
CA MET A 40 16.95 25.17 -8.97
C MET A 40 16.00 23.96 -8.99
N HIS A 41 15.37 23.63 -7.86
CA HIS A 41 14.38 22.57 -7.80
C HIS A 41 13.14 22.94 -8.62
N ARG A 42 12.62 21.97 -9.36
CA ARG A 42 11.35 22.10 -10.05
C ARG A 42 10.22 21.89 -9.03
N PRO A 43 9.30 22.86 -8.85
CA PRO A 43 8.11 22.64 -8.03
C PRO A 43 7.26 21.50 -8.58
N LEU A 44 6.64 20.73 -7.68
CA LEU A 44 5.70 19.69 -8.07
C LEU A 44 4.51 20.32 -8.80
N ALA A 45 4.19 19.82 -9.99
CA ALA A 45 3.04 20.30 -10.73
C ALA A 45 1.74 19.71 -10.17
N ASN A 46 0.63 20.46 -10.25
CA ASN A 46 -0.68 20.04 -9.70
C ASN A 46 -1.22 18.71 -10.27
N HIS A 47 -0.73 18.28 -11.43
CA HIS A 47 -1.14 17.04 -12.08
C HIS A 47 -0.20 15.86 -11.80
N GLU A 48 0.89 16.08 -11.06
CA GLU A 48 1.85 15.04 -10.69
C GLU A 48 1.38 14.35 -9.41
N ASN A 49 0.96 13.09 -9.52
CA ASN A 49 0.59 12.24 -8.38
C ASN A 49 1.81 11.43 -7.91
N LEU A 50 2.46 11.87 -6.83
CA LEU A 50 3.61 11.17 -6.25
C LEU A 50 3.24 9.80 -5.66
N ASP A 51 2.04 9.66 -5.12
CA ASP A 51 1.57 8.41 -4.50
C ASP A 51 1.40 7.29 -5.53
N GLY A 52 1.24 7.63 -6.81
CA GLY A 52 1.17 6.69 -7.94
C GLY A 52 2.42 6.62 -8.81
N ALA A 53 3.44 7.47 -8.55
CA ALA A 53 4.57 7.66 -9.45
C ALA A 53 5.63 6.54 -9.37
N MET A 54 5.91 6.04 -8.17
CA MET A 54 6.98 5.06 -7.91
C MET A 54 6.41 3.76 -7.35
N CYS A 55 5.41 3.23 -8.05
CA CYS A 55 4.63 2.09 -7.59
C CYS A 55 4.67 1.00 -8.65
N ARG A 56 4.80 -0.25 -8.23
CA ARG A 56 4.63 -1.35 -9.18
C ARG A 56 3.13 -1.54 -9.40
N LYS A 57 2.69 -1.65 -10.65
CA LYS A 57 1.26 -1.74 -10.99
C LYS A 57 1.00 -3.06 -11.69
N GLU A 58 0.08 -3.85 -11.15
CA GLU A 58 -0.35 -5.11 -11.74
C GLU A 58 -1.80 -5.05 -12.18
N PHE A 59 -2.07 -5.53 -13.39
CA PHE A 59 -3.43 -5.68 -13.90
C PHE A 59 -3.95 -7.08 -13.59
N ARG A 60 -5.12 -7.16 -12.94
CA ARG A 60 -5.81 -8.42 -12.69
C ARG A 60 -7.25 -8.36 -13.23
N THR A 61 -7.75 -9.52 -13.64
CA THR A 61 -9.14 -9.67 -14.08
C THR A 61 -10.02 -9.92 -12.86
N LEU A 62 -11.09 -9.14 -12.72
CA LEU A 62 -12.12 -9.41 -11.73
C LEU A 62 -12.97 -10.59 -12.22
N SER A 63 -13.07 -11.65 -11.41
CA SER A 63 -13.90 -12.81 -11.80
C SER A 63 -15.38 -12.43 -11.85
N GLN A 64 -16.19 -13.26 -12.53
CA GLN A 64 -17.64 -13.08 -12.56
C GLN A 64 -18.30 -13.18 -11.17
N ALA A 65 -17.64 -13.89 -10.24
CA ALA A 65 -18.04 -13.98 -8.84
C ALA A 65 -17.56 -12.77 -8.00
N LEU A 66 -17.08 -11.70 -8.63
CA LEU A 66 -16.53 -10.50 -7.99
C LEU A 66 -15.37 -10.80 -7.04
N THR A 67 -14.55 -11.81 -7.37
CA THR A 67 -13.34 -12.15 -6.61
C THR A 67 -12.07 -11.82 -7.38
N LEU A 68 -11.03 -11.38 -6.69
CA LEU A 68 -9.67 -11.21 -7.22
C LEU A 68 -8.63 -11.73 -6.22
N ARG A 69 -7.51 -12.28 -6.71
CA ARG A 69 -6.44 -12.81 -5.89
C ARG A 69 -5.18 -11.97 -6.02
N TYR A 70 -4.59 -11.61 -4.88
CA TYR A 70 -3.34 -10.87 -4.81
C TYR A 70 -2.55 -11.28 -3.57
N ASP A 71 -1.25 -11.49 -3.71
CA ASP A 71 -0.32 -11.91 -2.64
C ASP A 71 -0.91 -12.96 -1.67
N LYS A 72 -1.42 -14.07 -2.24
CA LYS A 72 -2.06 -15.19 -1.53
C LYS A 72 -3.39 -14.85 -0.81
N VAL A 73 -3.82 -13.60 -0.82
CA VAL A 73 -5.11 -13.14 -0.30
C VAL A 73 -6.17 -13.15 -1.41
N LEU A 74 -7.39 -13.55 -1.06
CA LEU A 74 -8.57 -13.47 -1.92
C LEU A 74 -9.43 -12.31 -1.44
N PHE A 75 -9.69 -11.36 -2.33
CA PHE A 75 -10.62 -10.27 -2.09
C PHE A 75 -11.95 -10.63 -2.74
N ILE A 76 -13.03 -10.51 -1.99
CA ILE A 76 -14.41 -10.68 -2.46
C ILE A 76 -15.04 -9.30 -2.41
N LEU A 77 -15.36 -8.74 -3.58
CA LEU A 77 -16.03 -7.45 -3.67
C LEU A 77 -17.54 -7.63 -3.53
N ASP A 78 -18.15 -6.62 -2.91
CA ASP A 78 -19.59 -6.56 -2.89
C ASP A 78 -20.19 -6.27 -4.26
N PRO A 79 -21.40 -6.77 -4.51
CA PRO A 79 -22.12 -6.55 -5.75
C PRO A 79 -22.64 -5.11 -5.87
N SER A 80 -21.75 -4.17 -6.17
CA SER A 80 -22.08 -2.79 -6.56
C SER A 80 -22.27 -2.66 -8.08
N PRO A 81 -23.01 -1.65 -8.57
CA PRO A 81 -23.14 -1.39 -10.02
C PRO A 81 -21.77 -1.24 -10.71
N PHE A 82 -20.83 -0.60 -10.00
CA PHE A 82 -19.45 -0.48 -10.44
C PHE A 82 -18.78 -1.85 -10.53
N ALA A 83 -18.72 -2.64 -9.45
CA ALA A 83 -18.07 -3.95 -9.45
C ALA A 83 -18.63 -4.90 -10.52
N LYS A 84 -19.96 -4.91 -10.70
CA LYS A 84 -20.63 -5.69 -11.74
C LYS A 84 -20.23 -5.26 -13.15
N SER A 85 -20.01 -3.96 -13.39
CA SER A 85 -19.57 -3.45 -14.70
C SER A 85 -18.16 -3.90 -15.10
N LEU A 86 -17.32 -4.22 -14.10
CA LEU A 86 -15.93 -4.68 -14.23
C LEU A 86 -15.80 -6.21 -14.20
N ALA A 87 -16.86 -6.94 -13.83
CA ALA A 87 -16.88 -8.40 -13.76
C ALA A 87 -16.55 -9.04 -15.12
N GLY A 88 -15.61 -10.00 -15.12
CA GLY A 88 -15.16 -10.70 -16.32
C GLY A 88 -14.31 -9.87 -17.29
N LYS A 89 -14.09 -8.58 -17.01
CA LYS A 89 -13.21 -7.71 -17.80
C LYS A 89 -11.82 -7.69 -17.17
N LYS A 90 -10.80 -7.53 -18.02
CA LYS A 90 -9.50 -6.98 -17.57
C LYS A 90 -9.78 -5.55 -17.13
N ALA A 91 -10.19 -5.47 -15.89
CA ALA A 91 -10.52 -4.27 -15.20
C ALA A 91 -9.22 -3.43 -15.15
N ARG A 92 -9.30 -2.09 -15.19
CA ARG A 92 -8.19 -1.21 -14.76
C ARG A 92 -8.33 -0.80 -13.27
N PRO A 93 -8.67 -1.66 -12.29
CA PRO A 93 -8.16 -1.40 -10.97
C PRO A 93 -6.68 -1.68 -11.15
N GLU A 94 -5.90 -0.62 -11.30
CA GLU A 94 -4.49 -0.74 -11.03
C GLU A 94 -4.43 -1.33 -9.62
N ILE A 95 -4.11 -2.63 -9.51
CA ILE A 95 -3.64 -3.13 -8.23
C ILE A 95 -2.22 -2.60 -8.20
N VAL A 96 -2.13 -1.37 -7.72
CA VAL A 96 -0.87 -0.71 -7.44
C VAL A 96 -0.30 -1.51 -6.28
N GLU A 97 0.73 -2.30 -6.52
CA GLU A 97 1.70 -2.73 -5.51
C GLU A 97 2.39 -1.48 -4.95
N ASN A 98 1.62 -0.63 -4.26
CA ASN A 98 2.11 0.12 -3.15
C ASN A 98 1.91 -0.81 -1.96
N LYS A 99 2.95 -0.99 -1.13
CA LYS A 99 2.79 -1.59 0.20
C LYS A 99 1.72 -0.87 1.05
N ARG A 100 1.27 0.30 0.59
CA ARG A 100 0.06 0.99 0.96
C ARG A 100 -1.03 0.68 -0.05
N LEU A 101 -1.86 -0.29 0.30
CA LEU A 101 -3.10 -0.63 -0.38
C LEU A 101 -4.15 0.49 -0.21
N ASP A 102 -3.76 1.72 0.15
CA ASP A 102 -4.58 2.70 0.84
C ASP A 102 -5.77 3.17 -0.01
N GLU A 103 -5.63 3.38 -1.32
CA GLU A 103 -6.76 3.80 -2.17
C GLU A 103 -7.76 2.67 -2.44
N ALA A 104 -7.27 1.46 -2.72
CA ALA A 104 -8.14 0.30 -2.96
C ALA A 104 -8.75 -0.23 -1.66
N LEU A 105 -8.01 -0.22 -0.54
CA LEU A 105 -8.52 -0.45 0.81
C LEU A 105 -9.45 0.67 1.24
N ALA A 106 -9.22 1.94 0.90
CA ALA A 106 -10.13 3.03 1.21
C ALA A 106 -11.45 2.85 0.47
N MET A 107 -11.43 2.53 -0.83
CA MET A 107 -12.66 2.23 -1.58
C MET A 107 -13.38 0.99 -1.01
N VAL A 108 -12.65 -0.09 -0.71
CA VAL A 108 -13.25 -1.29 -0.13
C VAL A 108 -13.75 -1.01 1.30
N ALA A 109 -13.00 -0.26 2.12
CA ALA A 109 -13.37 0.11 3.49
C ALA A 109 -14.56 1.07 3.51
N GLU A 110 -14.64 2.07 2.62
CA GLU A 110 -15.82 2.90 2.41
C GLU A 110 -17.04 2.04 2.02
N MET A 111 -16.84 1.06 1.12
CA MET A 111 -17.89 0.10 0.78
C MET A 111 -18.24 -0.85 1.94
N GLN A 112 -17.34 -1.12 2.89
CA GLN A 112 -17.55 -1.99 4.06
C GLN A 112 -17.92 -1.25 5.36
N ALA A 113 -17.84 0.08 5.41
CA ALA A 113 -17.92 0.88 6.66
C ALA A 113 -19.28 0.81 7.38
N GLY A 114 -20.33 0.32 6.71
CA GLY A 114 -21.68 0.18 7.26
C GLY A 114 -22.07 -1.24 7.69
N ARG A 115 -21.12 -2.18 7.81
CA ARG A 115 -21.44 -3.60 8.07
C ARG A 115 -21.08 -4.06 9.48
N GLU A 116 -22.02 -4.75 10.12
CA GLU A 116 -21.73 -5.62 11.25
C GLU A 116 -20.92 -6.83 10.77
N LEU A 117 -19.69 -6.96 11.30
CA LEU A 117 -18.83 -8.11 11.07
C LEU A 117 -19.34 -9.31 11.86
N THR A 118 -20.26 -10.10 11.29
CA THR A 118 -20.51 -11.45 11.81
C THR A 118 -19.32 -12.33 11.44
N ARG A 119 -18.39 -12.47 12.38
CA ARG A 119 -17.27 -13.40 12.28
C ARG A 119 -17.86 -14.81 12.14
N SER A 120 -17.78 -15.40 10.95
CA SER A 120 -18.21 -16.77 10.71
C SER A 120 -17.43 -17.69 11.64
N GLN A 121 -18.09 -18.16 12.69
CA GLN A 121 -17.65 -19.36 13.39
C GLN A 121 -17.86 -20.52 12.43
N ASP A 122 -16.87 -21.39 12.41
CA ASP A 122 -16.92 -22.74 11.86
C ASP A 122 -16.61 -22.93 10.36
N ASN A 123 -15.52 -23.67 10.12
CA ASN A 123 -15.56 -24.74 9.13
C ASN A 123 -14.59 -25.84 9.58
N GLY A 124 -15.09 -26.73 10.42
CA GLY A 124 -14.44 -27.98 10.80
C GLY A 124 -13.99 -28.80 9.59
N TYR A 125 -12.72 -29.18 9.60
CA TYR A 125 -12.14 -30.12 8.62
C TYR A 125 -12.70 -31.53 8.84
N VAL A 126 -13.64 -31.98 8.01
CA VAL A 126 -14.06 -33.39 7.96
C VAL A 126 -13.09 -34.17 7.05
N LYS A 127 -12.17 -34.94 7.64
CA LYS A 127 -11.37 -35.94 6.92
C LYS A 127 -12.26 -37.12 6.56
N ARG A 128 -12.67 -37.24 5.29
CA ARG A 128 -13.08 -38.52 4.72
C ARG A 128 -11.83 -39.34 4.43
N GLY A 129 -11.57 -40.35 5.26
CA GLY A 129 -10.56 -41.37 5.02
C GLY A 129 -10.92 -42.20 3.78
N ALA A 130 -9.93 -42.48 2.95
CA ALA A 130 -10.03 -43.44 1.87
C ALA A 130 -9.13 -44.63 2.18
N LYS A 131 -9.75 -45.81 2.10
CA LYS A 131 -9.29 -47.20 2.27
C LYS A 131 -9.19 -47.73 3.70
#